data_AF-A0A8C7XTW3-F1
#
_entry.id   AF-A0A8C7XTW3-F1
#
_cell.length_a   1.000
_cell.length_b   1.000
_cell.length_c   1.000
_cell.angle_alpha   90.00
_cell.angle_beta   90.00
_cell.angle_gamma   90.00
#
_symmetry.space_group_name_H-M   'P 1'
#
loop_
_entity.id
_entity.type
_entity.pdbx_description
1 polymer ?
#
loop_
_entity_poly.entity_id
_entity_poly.type
_entity_poly.pdbx_seq_one_letter_code
_entity_poly.pdbx_strand_id
1 'polypeptide(L)'
;LHCGWELKHLLRGYEAIVKQVNQHPNKGLNEEVLRVSLQEVGLKSRPECCSIPPPQYYAQIISEMETLGWDKMVHIDMEFQTLKLKAEDSSGRQHMLTVRLKAKHPAEAPECSADLPVPLSVTWTPQSTLEQLYSQFLLVLEYLTEFWDVLDEIDEKTWILEPENPSRSDTMRRIAIGNNLSIKVEVDPRHPKMLPECCLLGAEHAVTPLRNKLNANMHLWNPDSSVLHNLRDVLEIEFPSPATHEKSGFSVECGICYSYRLESAIPDQVCNDPRCGQPFHQACLYEWLRALPTCRQSFSVIFGECPYCSKVTRLHLNTYSQYISAPDCCTQQSLS
;
A
#
# COMPACT_ATOMS: atom_id res chain seq x y z
N LEU A 1 -19.29 -45.33 27.74
CA LEU A 1 -18.55 -44.07 27.86
C LEU A 1 -19.54 -42.99 28.30
N HIS A 2 -19.44 -42.54 29.56
CA HIS A 2 -20.09 -41.30 29.99
C HIS A 2 -19.14 -40.15 29.68
N CYS A 3 -19.24 -39.59 28.47
CA CYS A 3 -18.48 -38.44 28.02
C CYS A 3 -19.41 -37.36 27.45
N GLY A 4 -18.88 -36.14 27.32
CA GLY A 4 -19.58 -34.98 26.74
C GLY A 4 -20.08 -35.24 25.32
N TRP A 5 -21.06 -34.44 24.89
CA TRP A 5 -21.73 -34.65 23.61
C TRP A 5 -20.79 -34.47 22.41
N GLU A 6 -19.78 -33.57 22.49
CA GLU A 6 -18.78 -33.41 21.42
C GLU A 6 -17.95 -34.69 21.23
N LEU A 7 -17.51 -35.30 22.33
CA LEU A 7 -16.71 -36.53 22.30
C LEU A 7 -17.54 -37.71 21.79
N LYS A 8 -18.84 -37.76 22.10
CA LYS A 8 -19.76 -38.77 21.55
C LYS A 8 -19.97 -38.60 20.05
N HIS A 9 -19.99 -37.37 19.55
CA HIS A 9 -20.11 -37.10 18.13
C HIS A 9 -18.85 -37.52 17.37
N LEU A 10 -17.66 -37.18 17.89
CA LEU A 10 -16.37 -37.57 17.33
C LEU A 10 -16.15 -39.09 17.27
N LEU A 11 -16.66 -39.83 18.25
CA LEU A 11 -16.48 -41.29 18.35
C LEU A 11 -17.59 -42.10 17.69
N ARG A 12 -18.54 -41.45 17.01
CA ARG A 12 -19.72 -42.10 16.41
C ARG A 12 -19.29 -43.03 15.28
N GLY A 13 -19.60 -44.32 15.40
CA GLY A 13 -19.19 -45.37 14.44
C GLY A 13 -17.91 -46.13 14.82
N TYR A 14 -17.20 -45.70 15.87
CA TYR A 14 -15.96 -46.34 16.36
C TYR A 14 -16.11 -46.95 17.76
N GLU A 15 -17.34 -47.07 18.26
CA GLU A 15 -17.64 -47.51 19.62
C GLU A 15 -17.18 -48.95 19.90
N ALA A 16 -17.16 -49.80 18.87
CA ALA A 16 -16.66 -51.16 18.95
C ALA A 16 -15.15 -51.21 19.22
N ILE A 17 -14.37 -50.35 18.54
CA ILE A 17 -12.92 -50.27 18.67
C ILE A 17 -12.54 -49.77 20.07
N VAL A 18 -13.22 -48.71 20.54
CA VAL A 18 -12.99 -48.15 21.88
C VAL A 18 -13.33 -49.15 22.99
N LYS A 19 -14.36 -49.99 22.79
CA LYS A 19 -14.68 -51.07 23.74
C LYS A 19 -13.64 -52.20 23.71
N GLN A 20 -13.17 -52.59 22.53
CA GLN A 20 -12.21 -53.67 22.35
C GLN A 20 -10.83 -53.33 22.94
N VAL A 21 -10.41 -52.07 22.82
CA VAL A 21 -9.15 -51.58 23.41
C VAL A 21 -9.22 -51.49 24.95
N ASN A 22 -10.39 -51.14 25.51
CA ASN A 22 -10.57 -51.09 26.96
C ASN A 22 -10.63 -52.48 27.64
N GLN A 23 -10.84 -53.56 26.88
CA GLN A 23 -10.96 -54.92 27.41
C GLN A 23 -9.66 -55.74 27.30
N HIS A 24 -8.63 -55.25 26.61
CA HIS A 24 -7.38 -55.99 26.44
C HIS A 24 -6.43 -55.84 27.65
N PRO A 25 -5.69 -56.90 28.06
CA PRO A 25 -4.95 -56.91 29.33
C PRO A 25 -3.67 -56.06 29.36
N ASN A 26 -3.17 -55.62 28.19
CA ASN A 26 -1.85 -55.01 28.06
C ASN A 26 -1.96 -53.50 27.78
N LYS A 27 -1.84 -52.67 28.82
CA LYS A 27 -2.16 -51.23 28.78
C LYS A 27 -1.22 -50.37 27.91
N GLY A 28 0.05 -50.77 27.73
CA GLY A 28 1.07 -49.92 27.08
C GLY A 28 0.96 -49.83 25.55
N LEU A 29 0.78 -50.96 24.86
CA LEU A 29 0.58 -50.99 23.40
C LEU A 29 -0.76 -50.36 22.98
N ASN A 30 -1.75 -50.40 23.88
CA ASN A 30 -3.07 -49.84 23.66
C ASN A 30 -3.06 -48.31 23.60
N GLU A 31 -2.21 -47.63 24.38
CA GLU A 31 -2.14 -46.17 24.37
C GLU A 31 -1.58 -45.63 23.04
N GLU A 32 -0.59 -46.31 22.47
CA GLU A 32 0.02 -45.92 21.21
C GLU A 32 -0.88 -46.18 20.01
N VAL A 33 -1.55 -47.33 19.98
CA VAL A 33 -2.54 -47.64 18.93
C VAL A 33 -3.74 -46.71 19.05
N LEU A 34 -4.24 -46.43 20.26
CA LEU A 34 -5.32 -45.47 20.48
C LEU A 34 -4.90 -44.06 20.07
N ARG A 35 -3.66 -43.65 20.35
CA ARG A 35 -3.11 -42.34 19.94
C ARG A 35 -3.05 -42.24 18.42
N VAL A 36 -2.55 -43.26 17.73
CA VAL A 36 -2.48 -43.27 16.25
C VAL A 36 -3.88 -43.24 15.65
N SER A 37 -4.81 -44.06 16.14
CA SER A 37 -6.19 -44.08 15.64
C SER A 37 -6.95 -42.78 15.97
N LEU A 38 -6.74 -42.17 17.14
CA LEU A 38 -7.33 -40.87 17.49
C LEU A 38 -6.69 -39.71 16.71
N GLN A 39 -5.40 -39.80 16.38
CA GLN A 39 -4.71 -38.84 15.51
C GLN A 39 -5.23 -38.97 14.08
N GLU A 40 -5.44 -40.19 13.59
CA GLU A 40 -6.05 -40.45 12.29
C GLU A 40 -7.50 -39.95 12.23
N VAL A 41 -8.28 -40.14 13.31
CA VAL A 41 -9.63 -39.57 13.45
C VAL A 41 -9.58 -38.05 13.53
N GLY A 42 -8.64 -37.45 14.26
CA GLY A 42 -8.42 -36.00 14.32
C GLY A 42 -8.03 -35.38 12.97
N LEU A 43 -7.24 -36.10 12.18
CA LEU A 43 -6.87 -35.72 10.81
C LEU A 43 -8.07 -35.86 9.84
N LYS A 44 -8.90 -36.89 10.01
CA LYS A 44 -10.09 -37.15 9.17
C LYS A 44 -11.34 -36.34 9.56
N SER A 45 -11.40 -35.83 10.79
CA SER A 45 -12.55 -35.08 11.33
C SER A 45 -12.39 -33.56 11.27
N ARG A 46 -11.24 -33.05 10.81
CA ARG A 46 -11.15 -31.66 10.34
C ARG A 46 -11.95 -31.52 9.04
N PRO A 47 -12.94 -30.61 8.98
CA PRO A 47 -13.71 -30.36 7.74
C PRO A 47 -12.84 -29.78 6.61
N GLU A 48 -11.61 -29.38 6.92
CA GLU A 48 -10.57 -29.01 5.95
C GLU A 48 -9.67 -30.22 5.71
N CYS A 49 -10.22 -31.29 5.15
CA CYS A 49 -9.39 -32.28 4.49
C CYS A 49 -8.80 -31.59 3.26
N CYS A 50 -7.62 -30.99 3.41
CA CYS A 50 -6.77 -30.63 2.29
C CYS A 50 -6.50 -31.93 1.53
N SER A 51 -7.29 -32.19 0.48
CA SER A 51 -7.00 -33.25 -0.48
C SER A 51 -5.61 -32.98 -1.02
N ILE A 52 -4.63 -33.78 -0.62
CA ILE A 52 -3.26 -33.66 -1.13
C ILE A 52 -3.36 -33.77 -2.65
N PRO A 53 -2.92 -32.75 -3.41
CA PRO A 53 -2.93 -32.80 -4.87
C PRO A 53 -2.25 -34.06 -5.38
N PRO A 54 -2.72 -34.65 -6.49
CA PRO A 54 -2.08 -35.82 -7.08
C PRO A 54 -0.62 -35.50 -7.45
N PRO A 55 0.32 -36.46 -7.42
CA PRO A 55 1.74 -36.21 -7.72
C PRO A 55 2.01 -35.50 -9.06
N GLN A 56 1.11 -35.70 -10.04
CA GLN A 56 1.14 -35.05 -11.35
C GLN A 56 1.05 -33.51 -11.26
N TYR A 57 0.32 -32.98 -10.28
CA TYR A 57 0.22 -31.54 -10.01
C TYR A 57 1.60 -30.95 -9.68
N TYR A 58 2.32 -31.58 -8.75
CA TYR A 58 3.65 -31.12 -8.36
C TYR A 58 4.68 -31.29 -9.48
N ALA A 59 4.62 -32.39 -10.23
CA ALA A 59 5.48 -32.61 -11.38
C ALA A 59 5.28 -31.53 -12.46
N GLN A 60 4.02 -31.14 -12.70
CA GLN A 60 3.71 -30.05 -13.63
C GLN A 60 4.28 -28.72 -13.14
N ILE A 61 4.04 -28.34 -11.88
CA ILE A 61 4.54 -27.07 -11.32
C ILE A 61 6.07 -27.03 -11.38
N ILE A 62 6.75 -28.08 -10.95
CA ILE A 62 8.23 -28.14 -11.00
C ILE A 62 8.72 -27.98 -12.45
N SER A 63 8.06 -28.61 -13.43
CA SER A 63 8.39 -28.44 -14.86
C SER A 63 8.17 -27.00 -15.35
N GLU A 64 7.07 -26.35 -14.95
CA GLU A 64 6.82 -24.94 -15.27
C GLU A 64 7.89 -24.02 -14.66
N MET A 65 8.34 -24.32 -13.45
CA MET A 65 9.40 -23.58 -12.76
C MET A 65 10.77 -23.78 -13.39
N GLU A 66 11.10 -25.01 -13.79
CA GLU A 66 12.32 -25.32 -14.55
C GLU A 66 12.34 -24.60 -15.89
N THR A 67 11.19 -24.56 -16.57
CA THR A 67 11.03 -23.84 -17.85
C THR A 67 11.20 -22.33 -17.67
N LEU A 68 10.59 -21.75 -16.63
CA LEU A 68 10.72 -20.32 -16.33
C LEU A 68 12.16 -19.94 -15.93
N GLY A 69 12.86 -20.82 -15.22
CA GLY A 69 14.21 -20.60 -14.70
C GLY A 69 14.23 -20.36 -13.20
N TRP A 70 15.05 -21.14 -12.49
CA TRP A 70 15.24 -21.05 -11.04
C TRP A 70 15.91 -19.75 -10.59
N ASP A 71 16.60 -19.04 -11.48
CA ASP A 71 17.19 -17.73 -11.21
C ASP A 71 16.13 -16.69 -10.84
N LYS A 72 14.89 -16.86 -11.29
CA LYS A 72 13.75 -15.96 -11.04
C LYS A 72 13.01 -16.27 -9.75
N MET A 73 13.19 -17.49 -9.20
CA MET A 73 12.51 -17.95 -7.99
C MET A 73 13.21 -17.44 -6.73
N VAL A 74 12.48 -16.72 -5.89
CA VAL A 74 12.99 -16.20 -4.61
C VAL A 74 12.48 -17.02 -3.43
N HIS A 75 11.21 -17.43 -3.48
CA HIS A 75 10.58 -18.18 -2.40
C HIS A 75 9.47 -19.08 -2.92
N ILE A 76 9.33 -20.25 -2.30
CA ILE A 76 8.25 -21.21 -2.51
C ILE A 76 7.81 -21.66 -1.12
N ASP A 77 6.51 -21.70 -0.88
CA ASP A 77 5.97 -22.23 0.38
C ASP A 77 6.05 -23.76 0.44
N MET A 78 5.79 -24.34 1.62
CA MET A 78 5.91 -25.78 1.83
C MET A 78 4.80 -26.55 1.10
N GLU A 79 3.69 -25.88 0.81
CA GLU A 79 2.51 -26.42 0.14
C GLU A 79 2.60 -26.35 -1.41
N PHE A 80 3.63 -25.69 -1.98
CA PHE A 80 3.74 -25.36 -3.41
C PHE A 80 2.49 -24.65 -3.96
N GLN A 81 1.93 -23.74 -3.16
CA GLN A 81 0.81 -22.88 -3.53
C GLN A 81 1.29 -21.45 -3.76
N THR A 82 2.22 -20.95 -2.95
CA THR A 82 2.71 -19.57 -3.04
C THR A 82 4.11 -19.53 -3.60
N LEU A 83 4.27 -18.89 -4.76
CA LEU A 83 5.53 -18.64 -5.43
C LEU A 83 5.85 -17.15 -5.36
N LYS A 84 7.11 -16.80 -5.10
CA LYS A 84 7.61 -15.43 -5.24
C LYS A 84 8.70 -15.38 -6.30
N LEU A 85 8.45 -14.57 -7.32
CA LEU A 85 9.30 -14.39 -8.48
C LEU A 85 9.90 -12.98 -8.47
N LYS A 86 11.20 -12.86 -8.68
CA LYS A 86 11.84 -11.57 -8.92
C LYS A 86 11.86 -11.25 -10.42
N ALA A 87 11.78 -9.96 -10.73
CA ALA A 87 12.03 -9.42 -12.05
C ALA A 87 12.87 -8.15 -11.92
N GLU A 88 13.60 -7.84 -12.98
CA GLU A 88 14.36 -6.61 -13.10
C GLU A 88 13.82 -5.86 -14.32
N ASP A 89 13.54 -4.56 -14.17
CA ASP A 89 13.12 -3.72 -15.29
C ASP A 89 14.33 -3.14 -16.05
N SER A 90 14.05 -2.37 -17.11
CA SER A 90 15.08 -1.77 -17.97
C SER A 90 15.97 -0.73 -17.26
N SER A 91 15.53 -0.19 -16.12
CA SER A 91 16.30 0.72 -15.27
C SER A 91 17.05 -0.01 -14.13
N GLY A 92 17.03 -1.35 -14.10
CA GLY A 92 17.73 -2.16 -13.11
C GLY A 92 17.00 -2.29 -11.77
N ARG A 93 15.72 -1.88 -11.69
CA ARG A 93 14.94 -1.94 -10.45
C ARG A 93 14.40 -3.34 -10.24
N GLN A 94 14.48 -3.83 -9.01
CA GLN A 94 13.97 -5.15 -8.64
C GLN A 94 12.48 -5.07 -8.27
N HIS A 95 11.70 -5.97 -8.85
CA HIS A 95 10.27 -6.12 -8.61
C HIS A 95 9.95 -7.53 -8.14
N MET A 96 8.93 -7.67 -7.28
CA MET A 96 8.51 -8.95 -6.73
C MET A 96 7.08 -9.27 -7.16
N LEU A 97 6.91 -10.42 -7.80
CA LEU A 97 5.61 -10.99 -8.15
C LEU A 97 5.31 -12.15 -7.22
N THR A 98 4.23 -12.06 -6.47
CA THR A 98 3.67 -13.17 -5.70
C THR A 98 2.56 -13.84 -6.50
N VAL A 99 2.71 -15.14 -6.76
CA VAL A 99 1.73 -15.98 -7.47
C VAL A 99 1.19 -17.00 -6.49
N ARG A 100 -0.13 -17.02 -6.27
CA ARG A 100 -0.82 -18.05 -5.48
C ARG A 100 -1.58 -18.97 -6.41
N LEU A 101 -1.04 -20.17 -6.58
CA LEU A 101 -1.65 -21.26 -7.31
C LEU A 101 -2.85 -21.79 -6.54
N LYS A 102 -3.94 -22.05 -7.26
CA LYS A 102 -5.14 -22.65 -6.70
C LYS A 102 -5.11 -24.16 -6.87
N ALA A 103 -5.92 -24.87 -6.09
CA ALA A 103 -5.96 -26.34 -6.09
C ALA A 103 -6.25 -26.98 -7.47
N LYS A 104 -6.85 -26.23 -8.40
CA LYS A 104 -7.16 -26.67 -9.77
C LYS A 104 -6.24 -26.07 -10.83
N HIS A 105 -5.05 -25.56 -10.47
CA HIS A 105 -4.06 -25.09 -11.45
C HIS A 105 -3.74 -26.21 -12.47
N PRO A 106 -3.66 -25.91 -13.78
CA PRO A 106 -3.79 -24.61 -14.43
C PRO A 106 -5.23 -24.26 -14.87
N ALA A 107 -6.22 -25.13 -14.64
CA ALA A 107 -7.60 -24.91 -15.08
C ALA A 107 -8.26 -23.70 -14.39
N GLU A 108 -7.82 -23.36 -13.18
CA GLU A 108 -8.21 -22.14 -12.48
C GLU A 108 -7.04 -21.15 -12.44
N ALA A 109 -7.31 -19.87 -12.72
CA ALA A 109 -6.30 -18.83 -12.74
C ALA A 109 -5.68 -18.60 -11.36
N PRO A 110 -4.34 -18.41 -11.28
CA PRO A 110 -3.68 -18.07 -10.03
C PRO A 110 -4.00 -16.63 -9.60
N GLU A 111 -3.92 -16.37 -8.31
CA GLU A 111 -4.00 -15.01 -7.77
C GLU A 111 -2.62 -14.38 -7.79
N CYS A 112 -2.50 -13.24 -8.45
CA CYS A 112 -1.22 -12.54 -8.63
C CYS A 112 -1.24 -11.20 -7.89
N SER A 113 -0.18 -10.89 -7.18
CA SER A 113 0.00 -9.60 -6.50
C SER A 113 1.44 -9.14 -6.58
N ALA A 114 1.63 -7.84 -6.84
CA ALA A 114 2.91 -7.16 -6.86
C ALA A 114 2.69 -5.70 -6.42
N ASP A 115 3.75 -5.02 -5.98
CA ASP A 115 3.70 -3.61 -5.59
C ASP A 115 3.63 -2.72 -6.83
N LEU A 116 2.44 -2.65 -7.43
CA LEU A 116 2.18 -1.90 -8.66
C LEU A 116 1.17 -0.79 -8.40
N PRO A 117 1.32 0.37 -9.07
CA PRO A 117 0.40 1.50 -8.93
C PRO A 117 -0.91 1.29 -9.73
N VAL A 118 -0.99 0.19 -10.50
CA VAL A 118 -2.16 -0.20 -11.29
C VAL A 118 -2.48 -1.68 -11.05
N PRO A 119 -3.75 -2.11 -11.19
CA PRO A 119 -4.12 -3.52 -11.03
C PRO A 119 -3.39 -4.43 -12.02
N LEU A 120 -2.80 -5.52 -11.52
CA LEU A 120 -2.18 -6.54 -12.35
C LEU A 120 -3.24 -7.40 -13.04
N SER A 121 -3.49 -7.12 -14.33
CA SER A 121 -4.45 -7.88 -15.13
C SER A 121 -3.74 -8.98 -15.91
N VAL A 122 -3.85 -10.23 -15.44
CA VAL A 122 -3.26 -11.40 -16.11
C VAL A 122 -4.33 -12.09 -16.95
N THR A 123 -4.05 -12.23 -18.24
CA THR A 123 -4.86 -13.08 -19.12
C THR A 123 -4.45 -14.53 -18.91
N TRP A 124 -5.38 -15.36 -18.45
CA TRP A 124 -5.13 -16.75 -18.11
C TRP A 124 -6.13 -17.69 -18.80
N THR A 125 -5.63 -18.76 -19.39
CA THR A 125 -6.43 -19.88 -19.90
C THR A 125 -5.92 -21.20 -19.31
N PRO A 126 -6.67 -22.30 -19.38
CA PRO A 126 -6.19 -23.61 -18.91
C PRO A 126 -4.93 -24.14 -19.62
N GLN A 127 -4.50 -23.51 -20.71
CA GLN A 127 -3.27 -23.81 -21.45
C GLN A 127 -2.14 -22.83 -21.11
N SER A 128 -2.40 -21.83 -20.26
CA SER A 128 -1.39 -20.88 -19.83
C SER A 128 -0.36 -21.51 -18.91
N THR A 129 0.86 -20.96 -18.97
CA THR A 129 2.00 -21.40 -18.15
C THR A 129 2.49 -20.27 -17.25
N LEU A 130 3.24 -20.63 -16.21
CA LEU A 130 3.92 -19.64 -15.36
C LEU A 130 4.85 -18.70 -16.16
N GLU A 131 5.47 -19.18 -17.24
CA GLU A 131 6.31 -18.37 -18.13
C GLU A 131 5.52 -17.27 -18.86
N GLN A 132 4.32 -17.61 -19.38
CA GLN A 132 3.45 -16.63 -20.04
C GLN A 132 2.92 -15.59 -19.06
N LEU A 133 2.60 -16.01 -17.83
CA LEU A 133 2.21 -15.11 -16.75
C LEU A 133 3.35 -14.15 -16.40
N TYR A 134 4.58 -14.68 -16.24
CA TYR A 134 5.75 -13.86 -15.96
C TYR A 134 6.06 -12.89 -17.10
N SER A 135 5.90 -13.32 -18.34
CA SER A 135 6.07 -12.45 -19.52
C SER A 135 5.06 -11.29 -19.54
N GLN A 136 3.80 -11.56 -19.18
CA GLN A 136 2.79 -10.49 -19.01
C GLN A 136 3.17 -9.52 -17.90
N PHE A 137 3.72 -10.01 -16.79
CA PHE A 137 4.23 -9.15 -15.71
C PHE A 137 5.36 -8.25 -16.19
N LEU A 138 6.34 -8.78 -16.95
CA LEU A 138 7.42 -7.97 -17.53
C LEU A 138 6.90 -6.84 -18.44
N LEU A 139 5.86 -7.10 -19.23
CA LEU A 139 5.24 -6.07 -20.07
C LEU A 139 4.62 -4.94 -19.24
N VAL A 140 4.04 -5.25 -18.07
CA VAL A 140 3.53 -4.25 -17.14
C VAL A 140 4.67 -3.43 -16.53
N LEU A 141 5.80 -4.06 -16.19
CA LEU A 141 6.98 -3.35 -15.68
C LEU A 141 7.54 -2.37 -16.72
N GLU A 142 7.66 -2.81 -17.98
CA GLU A 142 8.13 -1.95 -19.06
C GLU A 142 7.19 -0.75 -19.27
N TYR A 143 5.88 -0.97 -19.24
CA TYR A 143 4.88 0.09 -19.34
C TYR A 143 4.99 1.14 -18.21
N LEU A 144 5.36 0.73 -17.00
CA LEU A 144 5.46 1.59 -15.82
C LEU A 144 6.85 2.21 -15.61
N THR A 145 7.80 1.96 -16.52
CA THR A 145 9.20 2.39 -16.37
C THR A 145 9.29 3.92 -16.23
N GLU A 146 8.60 4.67 -17.08
CA GLU A 146 8.62 6.15 -17.05
C GLU A 146 7.98 6.71 -15.77
N PHE A 147 6.96 6.04 -15.23
CA PHE A 147 6.33 6.42 -13.96
C PHE A 147 7.31 6.29 -12.80
N TRP A 148 8.03 5.16 -12.71
CA TRP A 148 9.02 4.99 -11.65
C TRP A 148 10.23 5.89 -11.84
N ASP A 149 10.65 6.20 -13.08
CA ASP A 149 11.74 7.14 -13.33
C ASP A 149 11.43 8.55 -12.77
N VAL A 150 10.19 9.00 -12.94
CA VAL A 150 9.70 10.26 -12.36
C VAL A 150 9.77 10.23 -10.83
N LEU A 151 9.28 9.15 -10.20
CA LEU A 151 9.27 9.04 -8.74
C LEU A 151 10.68 8.86 -8.17
N ASP A 152 11.56 8.11 -8.84
CA ASP A 152 12.96 7.93 -8.42
C ASP A 152 13.69 9.29 -8.42
N GLU A 153 13.48 10.14 -9.43
CA GLU A 153 14.05 11.49 -9.45
C GLU A 153 13.56 12.34 -8.27
N ILE A 154 12.24 12.30 -8.00
CA ILE A 154 11.64 13.06 -6.89
C ILE A 154 12.18 12.56 -5.55
N ASP A 155 12.24 11.24 -5.35
CA ASP A 155 12.70 10.60 -4.13
C ASP A 155 14.19 10.85 -3.87
N GLU A 156 15.03 10.88 -4.92
CA GLU A 156 16.46 11.15 -4.81
C GLU A 156 16.75 12.63 -4.53
N LYS A 157 16.05 13.56 -5.21
CA LYS A 157 16.43 14.97 -5.26
C LYS A 157 15.64 15.87 -4.30
N THR A 158 14.65 15.34 -3.59
CA THR A 158 13.79 16.14 -2.70
C THR A 158 13.66 15.52 -1.31
N TRP A 159 13.13 16.29 -0.38
CA TRP A 159 12.84 15.82 0.96
C TRP A 159 11.42 15.24 1.06
N ILE A 160 11.30 13.91 1.03
CA ILE A 160 10.01 13.20 1.16
C ILE A 160 9.59 13.10 2.63
N LEU A 161 8.36 13.55 2.91
CA LEU A 161 7.72 13.47 4.23
C LEU A 161 6.82 12.24 4.35
N GLU A 162 6.04 11.97 3.29
CA GLU A 162 5.11 10.85 3.21
C GLU A 162 5.05 10.28 1.79
N PRO A 163 5.03 8.95 1.61
CA PRO A 163 5.30 7.93 2.63
C PRO A 163 6.77 7.97 3.11
N GLU A 164 7.05 7.50 4.32
CA GLU A 164 8.43 7.48 4.85
C GLU A 164 9.33 6.49 4.12
N ASN A 165 8.76 5.35 3.72
CA ASN A 165 9.41 4.33 2.92
C ASN A 165 8.50 4.06 1.71
N PRO A 166 8.66 4.81 0.61
CA PRO A 166 7.83 4.63 -0.55
C PRO A 166 7.98 3.24 -1.17
N SER A 167 6.84 2.63 -1.50
CA SER A 167 6.74 1.41 -2.28
C SER A 167 6.53 1.74 -3.76
N ARG A 168 6.67 0.72 -4.63
CA ARG A 168 6.44 0.87 -6.07
C ARG A 168 4.97 1.04 -6.45
N SER A 169 4.04 0.78 -5.52
CA SER A 169 2.62 1.08 -5.67
C SER A 169 2.23 2.50 -5.26
N ASP A 170 3.09 3.23 -4.53
CA ASP A 170 2.74 4.57 -4.03
C ASP A 170 2.87 5.61 -5.15
N THR A 171 1.73 6.20 -5.54
CA THR A 171 1.59 7.25 -6.57
C THR A 171 1.77 8.66 -6.03
N MET A 172 1.68 8.83 -4.71
CA MET A 172 1.73 10.11 -4.02
C MET A 172 3.09 10.35 -3.35
N ARG A 173 3.56 11.59 -3.40
CA ARG A 173 4.66 12.08 -2.57
C ARG A 173 4.28 13.38 -1.90
N ARG A 174 4.41 13.44 -0.57
CA ARG A 174 4.38 14.69 0.19
C ARG A 174 5.82 15.19 0.34
N ILE A 175 6.13 16.27 -0.36
CA ILE A 175 7.47 16.84 -0.47
C ILE A 175 7.55 18.08 0.41
N ALA A 176 8.60 18.22 1.21
CA ALA A 176 8.85 19.46 1.96
C ALA A 176 9.22 20.60 1.01
N ILE A 177 8.69 21.79 1.25
CA ILE A 177 9.06 23.03 0.52
C ILE A 177 9.79 23.99 1.48
N GLY A 178 9.38 24.03 2.75
CA GLY A 178 9.96 24.89 3.76
C GLY A 178 9.42 24.54 5.16
N ASN A 179 9.69 25.40 6.13
CA ASN A 179 9.24 25.18 7.51
C ASN A 179 7.71 25.16 7.58
N ASN A 180 7.15 24.04 8.04
CA ASN A 180 5.70 23.80 8.14
C ASN A 180 4.96 24.02 6.79
N LEU A 181 5.64 23.82 5.67
CA LEU A 181 5.12 23.98 4.32
C LEU A 181 5.54 22.80 3.44
N SER A 182 4.57 22.16 2.81
CA SER A 182 4.78 20.99 1.97
C SER A 182 3.80 20.95 0.80
N ILE A 183 4.10 20.15 -0.22
CA ILE A 183 3.22 19.87 -1.35
C ILE A 183 3.00 18.37 -1.45
N LYS A 184 1.74 17.94 -1.58
CA LYS A 184 1.40 16.59 -2.02
C LYS A 184 1.31 16.59 -3.54
N VAL A 185 2.01 15.67 -4.17
CA VAL A 185 2.07 15.47 -5.61
C VAL A 185 1.58 14.05 -5.90
N GLU A 186 0.48 13.93 -6.63
CA GLU A 186 -0.10 12.65 -7.08
C GLU A 186 0.22 12.46 -8.57
N VAL A 187 1.09 11.49 -8.88
CA VAL A 187 1.50 11.20 -10.27
C VAL A 187 0.59 10.12 -10.84
N ASP A 188 -0.03 10.39 -11.99
CA ASP A 188 -0.80 9.38 -12.73
C ASP A 188 0.16 8.36 -13.38
N PRO A 189 0.08 7.06 -13.02
CA PRO A 189 0.92 6.02 -13.62
C PRO A 189 0.77 5.88 -15.12
N ARG A 190 -0.36 6.29 -15.69
CA ARG A 190 -0.64 6.19 -17.13
C ARG A 190 -0.09 7.36 -17.92
N HIS A 191 0.08 8.50 -17.26
CA HIS A 191 0.51 9.77 -17.86
C HIS A 191 1.50 10.49 -16.94
N PRO A 192 2.65 9.87 -16.59
CA PRO A 192 3.50 10.30 -15.49
C PRO A 192 4.18 11.67 -15.69
N LYS A 193 4.26 12.17 -16.92
CA LYS A 193 4.85 13.48 -17.26
C LYS A 193 3.82 14.61 -17.38
N MET A 194 2.53 14.32 -17.25
CA MET A 194 1.49 15.35 -17.24
C MET A 194 1.48 16.11 -15.90
N LEU A 195 0.84 17.28 -15.86
CA LEU A 195 0.67 18.05 -14.63
C LEU A 195 -0.02 17.19 -13.55
N PRO A 196 0.67 16.83 -12.46
CA PRO A 196 0.11 15.98 -11.41
C PRO A 196 -0.91 16.75 -10.56
N GLU A 197 -1.76 16.03 -9.84
CA GLU A 197 -2.61 16.69 -8.85
C GLU A 197 -1.75 17.19 -7.70
N CYS A 198 -1.87 18.48 -7.41
CA CYS A 198 -1.04 19.16 -6.43
C CYS A 198 -1.89 19.71 -5.28
N CYS A 199 -1.46 19.47 -4.04
CA CYS A 199 -2.09 20.02 -2.84
C CYS A 199 -1.04 20.63 -1.90
N LEU A 200 -1.06 21.96 -1.77
CA LEU A 200 -0.16 22.71 -0.89
C LEU A 200 -0.69 22.73 0.55
N LEU A 201 0.16 22.34 1.50
CA LEU A 201 -0.17 22.22 2.92
C LEU A 201 0.74 23.11 3.76
N GLY A 202 0.14 23.98 4.57
CA GLY A 202 0.82 24.91 5.46
C GLY A 202 -0.10 26.05 5.91
N ALA A 203 0.46 27.04 6.60
CA ALA A 203 -0.31 28.23 6.98
C ALA A 203 -0.73 29.03 5.72
N GLU A 204 -1.94 29.59 5.71
CA GLU A 204 -2.51 30.21 4.50
C GLU A 204 -1.66 31.34 3.92
N HIS A 205 -1.00 32.13 4.77
CA HIS A 205 -0.13 33.22 4.31
C HIS A 205 1.11 32.73 3.56
N ALA A 206 1.56 31.50 3.83
CA ALA A 206 2.68 30.86 3.14
C ALA A 206 2.22 30.06 1.91
N VAL A 207 1.05 29.42 1.98
CA VAL A 207 0.49 28.64 0.87
C VAL A 207 -0.04 29.53 -0.27
N THR A 208 -0.71 30.64 0.06
CA THR A 208 -1.40 31.48 -0.94
C THR A 208 -0.47 31.99 -2.05
N PRO A 209 0.75 32.49 -1.76
CA PRO A 209 1.68 32.90 -2.82
C PRO A 209 2.05 31.76 -3.76
N LEU A 210 2.36 30.57 -3.23
CA LEU A 210 2.71 29.40 -4.05
C LEU A 210 1.52 28.92 -4.89
N ARG A 211 0.31 28.94 -4.31
CA ARG A 211 -0.93 28.62 -5.04
C ARG A 211 -1.14 29.57 -6.22
N ASN A 212 -0.89 30.86 -6.03
CA ASN A 212 -0.99 31.85 -7.10
C ASN A 212 0.04 31.60 -8.20
N LYS A 213 1.29 31.27 -7.84
CA LYS A 213 2.34 30.91 -8.82
C LYS A 213 1.98 29.66 -9.61
N LEU A 214 1.55 28.59 -8.93
CA LEU A 214 1.09 27.36 -9.57
C LEU A 214 -0.01 27.63 -10.59
N ASN A 215 -1.02 28.41 -10.21
CA ASN A 215 -2.12 28.75 -11.11
C ASN A 215 -1.71 29.65 -12.28
N ALA A 216 -0.83 30.62 -12.04
CA ALA A 216 -0.36 31.54 -13.07
C ALA A 216 0.55 30.84 -14.09
N ASN A 217 1.40 29.93 -13.61
CA ASN A 217 2.47 29.32 -14.39
C ASN A 217 2.13 27.91 -14.91
N MET A 218 0.94 27.35 -14.61
CA MET A 218 0.57 25.99 -15.05
C MET A 218 0.71 25.75 -16.56
N HIS A 219 0.53 26.81 -17.36
CA HIS A 219 0.65 26.76 -18.82
C HIS A 219 2.09 26.58 -19.32
N LEU A 220 3.08 26.76 -18.44
CA LEU A 220 4.50 26.52 -18.72
C LEU A 220 4.89 25.04 -18.54
N TRP A 221 3.97 24.19 -18.08
CA TRP A 221 4.24 22.76 -17.90
C TRP A 221 4.63 22.12 -19.23
N ASN A 222 5.84 21.57 -19.29
CA ASN A 222 6.39 20.94 -20.48
C ASN A 222 6.53 19.43 -20.26
N PRO A 223 5.72 18.58 -20.94
CA PRO A 223 5.85 17.12 -20.83
C PRO A 223 7.20 16.56 -21.31
N ASP A 224 8.00 17.31 -22.06
CA ASP A 224 9.36 16.89 -22.43
C ASP A 224 10.39 17.13 -21.31
N SER A 225 10.04 17.98 -20.33
CA SER A 225 10.83 18.24 -19.13
C SER A 225 10.45 17.27 -18.01
N SER A 226 11.36 17.05 -17.06
CA SER A 226 11.04 16.22 -15.90
C SER A 226 9.99 16.89 -15.00
N VAL A 227 9.19 16.08 -14.29
CA VAL A 227 8.15 16.55 -13.37
C VAL A 227 8.75 17.45 -12.29
N LEU A 228 9.89 17.07 -11.73
CA LEU A 228 10.56 17.86 -10.70
C LEU A 228 11.04 19.21 -11.25
N HIS A 229 11.58 19.25 -12.47
CA HIS A 229 11.98 20.50 -13.12
C HIS A 229 10.77 21.41 -13.36
N ASN A 230 9.69 20.87 -13.91
CA ASN A 230 8.45 21.63 -14.11
C ASN A 230 7.91 22.19 -12.78
N LEU A 231 7.91 21.38 -11.70
CA LEU A 231 7.46 21.84 -10.38
C LEU A 231 8.31 23.00 -9.85
N ARG A 232 9.63 22.98 -10.05
CA ARG A 232 10.53 24.09 -9.66
C ARG A 232 10.21 25.36 -10.42
N ASP A 233 10.02 25.26 -11.73
CA ASP A 233 9.78 26.42 -12.59
C ASP A 233 8.40 27.03 -12.33
N VAL A 234 7.37 26.18 -12.22
CA VAL A 234 5.98 26.60 -12.02
C VAL A 234 5.79 27.23 -10.63
N LEU A 235 6.39 26.66 -9.59
CA LEU A 235 6.33 27.20 -8.23
C LEU A 235 7.38 28.29 -7.97
N GLU A 236 8.37 28.43 -8.85
CA GLU A 236 9.54 29.29 -8.72
C GLU A 236 10.23 29.11 -7.36
N ILE A 237 10.54 27.86 -7.02
CA ILE A 237 11.21 27.47 -5.77
C ILE A 237 12.37 26.52 -6.04
N GLU A 238 13.28 26.45 -5.09
CA GLU A 238 14.22 25.35 -4.95
C GLU A 238 13.70 24.38 -3.90
N PHE A 239 13.65 23.08 -4.24
CA PHE A 239 13.24 22.06 -3.30
C PHE A 239 14.38 21.75 -2.32
N PRO A 240 14.11 21.64 -1.01
CA PRO A 240 15.08 21.11 -0.07
C PRO A 240 15.41 19.66 -0.41
N SER A 241 16.67 19.28 -0.23
CA SER A 241 17.15 17.92 -0.46
C SER A 241 17.91 17.38 0.76
N PRO A 242 18.00 16.05 0.93
CA PRO A 242 18.79 15.45 2.01
C PRO A 242 20.28 15.83 2.00
N ALA A 243 20.82 16.23 0.85
CA ALA A 243 22.19 16.72 0.72
C ALA A 243 22.38 18.16 1.24
N THR A 244 21.30 18.93 1.33
CA THR A 244 21.34 20.37 1.64
C THR A 244 20.73 20.72 3.00
N HIS A 245 19.88 19.85 3.55
CA HIS A 245 19.11 20.10 4.76
C HIS A 245 19.13 18.92 5.73
N GLU A 246 18.98 19.21 7.03
CA GLU A 246 18.88 18.19 8.09
C GLU A 246 17.43 17.80 8.39
N LYS A 247 17.21 16.54 8.81
CA LYS A 247 15.88 15.98 9.13
C LYS A 247 15.09 16.76 10.19
N SER A 248 15.80 17.34 11.14
CA SER A 248 15.22 18.16 12.22
C SER A 248 14.48 19.40 11.70
N GLY A 249 14.86 19.93 10.53
CA GLY A 249 14.25 21.13 9.96
C GLY A 249 12.80 20.95 9.51
N PHE A 250 12.38 19.71 9.21
CA PHE A 250 11.05 19.40 8.66
C PHE A 250 10.21 18.48 9.56
N SER A 251 10.79 17.94 10.63
CA SER A 251 10.14 16.97 11.53
C SER A 251 9.56 17.65 12.77
N VAL A 252 8.68 18.64 12.59
CA VAL A 252 8.11 19.43 13.71
C VAL A 252 6.97 18.67 14.38
N GLU A 253 7.02 18.54 15.70
CA GLU A 253 6.04 17.80 16.50
C GLU A 253 4.68 18.49 16.54
N CYS A 254 3.62 17.68 16.64
CA CYS A 254 2.27 18.15 16.87
C CYS A 254 2.17 18.88 18.21
N GLY A 255 1.56 20.07 18.22
CA GLY A 255 1.40 20.85 19.45
C GLY A 255 0.48 20.22 20.51
N ILE A 256 -0.30 19.20 20.17
CA ILE A 256 -1.25 18.57 21.11
C ILE A 256 -0.69 17.27 21.70
N CYS A 257 -0.22 16.35 20.85
CA CYS A 257 0.29 15.06 21.30
C CYS A 257 1.80 15.03 21.49
N TYR A 258 2.52 16.10 21.12
CA TYR A 258 3.99 16.21 21.24
C TYR A 258 4.73 15.07 20.55
N SER A 259 4.15 14.55 19.47
CA SER A 259 4.78 13.54 18.62
C SER A 259 4.82 14.04 17.18
N TYR A 260 5.89 13.72 16.48
CA TYR A 260 5.96 13.92 15.03
C TYR A 260 5.13 12.87 14.28
N ARG A 261 5.12 11.61 14.74
CA ARG A 261 4.32 10.54 14.15
C ARG A 261 3.25 10.06 15.11
N LEU A 262 2.00 10.12 14.68
CA LEU A 262 0.88 9.45 15.33
C LEU A 262 0.46 8.32 14.38
N GLU A 263 0.87 7.10 14.71
CA GLU A 263 0.83 5.95 13.79
C GLU A 263 1.62 6.26 12.50
N SER A 264 0.96 6.31 11.33
CA SER A 264 1.57 6.69 10.06
C SER A 264 1.47 8.19 9.76
N ALA A 265 0.60 8.93 10.46
CA ALA A 265 0.30 10.33 10.16
C ALA A 265 1.32 11.30 10.77
N ILE A 266 1.66 12.35 10.02
CA ILE A 266 2.45 13.50 10.49
C ILE A 266 1.59 14.77 10.52
N PRO A 267 2.02 15.84 11.22
CA PRO A 267 1.28 17.09 11.25
C PRO A 267 1.06 17.67 9.85
N ASP A 268 -0.20 17.97 9.55
CA ASP A 268 -0.67 18.45 8.25
C ASP A 268 -1.55 19.70 8.37
N GLN A 269 -1.90 20.07 9.61
CA GLN A 269 -2.63 21.30 9.92
C GLN A 269 -1.67 22.28 10.59
N VAL A 270 -1.75 23.56 10.22
CA VAL A 270 -0.90 24.60 10.80
C VAL A 270 -1.77 25.77 11.24
N CYS A 271 -1.47 26.34 12.42
CA CYS A 271 -2.15 27.55 12.87
C CYS A 271 -1.93 28.70 11.87
N ASN A 272 -3.02 29.39 11.50
CA ASN A 272 -2.97 30.47 10.51
C ASN A 272 -2.43 31.80 11.06
N ASP A 273 -2.33 32.00 12.38
CA ASP A 273 -1.68 33.20 12.93
C ASP A 273 -0.17 33.13 12.61
N PRO A 274 0.39 34.10 11.85
CA PRO A 274 1.79 34.05 11.41
C PRO A 274 2.81 34.05 12.56
N ARG A 275 2.42 34.47 13.76
CA ARG A 275 3.29 34.46 14.94
C ARG A 275 3.23 33.14 15.71
N CYS A 276 2.25 32.29 15.40
CA CYS A 276 2.07 30.98 16.03
C CYS A 276 2.68 29.88 15.15
N GLY A 277 2.10 29.63 13.97
CA GLY A 277 2.60 28.62 13.03
C GLY A 277 2.71 27.19 13.59
N GLN A 278 2.13 26.90 14.76
CA GLN A 278 2.22 25.57 15.39
C GLN A 278 1.52 24.53 14.51
N PRO A 279 2.20 23.40 14.19
CA PRO A 279 1.60 22.31 13.45
C PRO A 279 0.85 21.34 14.37
N PHE A 280 -0.16 20.68 13.82
CA PHE A 280 -1.01 19.70 14.48
C PHE A 280 -1.34 18.56 13.51
N HIS A 281 -1.49 17.35 14.03
CA HIS A 281 -2.20 16.30 13.30
C HIS A 281 -3.66 16.70 13.14
N GLN A 282 -4.25 16.45 11.97
CA GLN A 282 -5.69 16.61 11.73
C GLN A 282 -6.54 15.92 12.80
N ALA A 283 -6.22 14.69 13.20
CA ALA A 283 -6.97 13.96 14.24
C ALA A 283 -6.91 14.66 15.61
N CYS A 284 -5.72 15.06 16.06
CA CYS A 284 -5.56 15.76 17.34
C CYS A 284 -6.29 17.10 17.35
N LEU A 285 -6.16 17.88 16.28
CA LEU A 285 -6.84 19.18 16.18
C LEU A 285 -8.36 19.01 16.10
N TYR A 286 -8.84 17.98 15.40
CA TYR A 286 -10.26 17.64 15.33
C TYR A 286 -10.84 17.38 16.72
N GLU A 287 -10.19 16.48 17.50
CA GLU A 287 -10.61 16.14 18.86
C GLU A 287 -10.59 17.35 19.80
N TRP A 288 -9.58 18.19 19.68
CA TRP A 288 -9.50 19.43 20.44
C TRP A 288 -10.66 20.38 20.12
N LEU A 289 -10.84 20.71 18.83
CA LEU A 289 -11.83 21.70 18.42
C LEU A 289 -13.26 21.27 18.76
N ARG A 290 -13.61 19.99 18.60
CA ARG A 290 -14.95 19.49 18.97
C ARG A 290 -15.24 19.50 20.46
N ALA A 291 -14.20 19.56 21.31
CA ALA A 291 -14.36 19.66 22.76
C ALA A 291 -14.58 21.12 23.22
N LEU A 292 -14.31 22.11 22.37
CA LEU A 292 -14.49 23.52 22.72
C LEU A 292 -15.99 23.90 22.70
N PRO A 293 -16.49 24.60 23.73
CA PRO A 293 -17.88 25.10 23.73
C PRO A 293 -18.11 26.18 22.67
N THR A 294 -17.04 26.83 22.20
CA THR A 294 -17.07 27.87 21.15
C THR A 294 -16.94 27.32 19.74
N CYS A 295 -16.85 25.99 19.59
CA CYS A 295 -16.73 25.31 18.31
C CYS A 295 -17.87 25.69 17.36
N ARG A 296 -17.54 26.04 16.12
CA ARG A 296 -18.51 26.26 15.05
C ARG A 296 -18.15 25.37 13.88
N GLN A 297 -19.12 24.67 13.33
CA GLN A 297 -18.94 23.93 12.08
C GLN A 297 -19.75 24.60 10.98
N SER A 298 -19.12 24.79 9.82
CA SER A 298 -19.78 25.22 8.59
C SER A 298 -19.34 24.31 7.47
N PHE A 299 -20.28 23.58 6.87
CA PHE A 299 -20.01 22.55 5.86
C PHE A 299 -18.92 21.57 6.34
N SER A 300 -17.85 21.42 5.57
CA SER A 300 -16.69 20.58 5.84
C SER A 300 -15.59 21.28 6.64
N VAL A 301 -15.87 22.44 7.25
CA VAL A 301 -14.87 23.21 8.02
C VAL A 301 -15.30 23.40 9.46
N ILE A 302 -14.41 23.06 10.39
CA ILE A 302 -14.55 23.33 11.83
C ILE A 302 -13.71 24.53 12.19
N PHE A 303 -14.29 25.45 12.97
CA PHE A 303 -13.65 26.64 13.50
C PHE A 303 -13.61 26.58 15.02
N GLY A 304 -12.49 27.00 15.59
CA GLY A 304 -12.35 27.21 17.02
C GLY A 304 -11.02 27.89 17.35
N GLU A 305 -10.62 27.84 18.60
CA GLU A 305 -9.42 28.52 19.09
C GLU A 305 -8.20 27.58 19.07
N CYS A 306 -7.08 28.09 18.58
CA CYS A 306 -5.80 27.40 18.63
C CYS A 306 -5.39 27.12 20.10
N PRO A 307 -4.93 25.90 20.44
CA PRO A 307 -4.45 25.59 21.79
C PRO A 307 -3.29 26.47 22.28
N TYR A 308 -2.52 27.08 21.36
CA TYR A 308 -1.29 27.82 21.67
C TYR A 308 -1.49 29.33 21.74
N CYS A 309 -2.21 29.91 20.78
CA CYS A 309 -2.34 31.37 20.66
C CYS A 309 -3.76 31.90 20.86
N SER A 310 -4.73 31.01 21.09
CA SER A 310 -6.16 31.32 21.24
C SER A 310 -6.77 32.11 20.05
N LYS A 311 -6.07 32.15 18.91
CA LYS A 311 -6.60 32.74 17.68
C LYS A 311 -7.43 31.72 16.92
N VAL A 312 -8.33 32.23 16.09
CA VAL A 312 -9.21 31.43 15.25
C VAL A 312 -8.36 30.53 14.35
N THR A 313 -8.56 29.22 14.47
CA THR A 313 -8.01 28.18 13.60
C THR A 313 -9.17 27.46 12.93
N ARG A 314 -8.92 27.03 11.69
CA ARG A 314 -9.88 26.26 10.90
C ARG A 314 -9.30 24.90 10.58
N LEU A 315 -10.15 23.89 10.55
CA LEU A 315 -9.82 22.53 10.16
C LEU A 315 -10.76 22.09 9.04
N HIS A 316 -10.21 21.63 7.93
CA HIS A 316 -10.97 21.02 6.84
C HIS A 316 -11.12 19.52 7.11
N LEU A 317 -12.36 19.04 7.16
CA LEU A 317 -12.68 17.62 7.36
C LEU A 317 -12.39 16.78 6.10
N ASN A 318 -12.42 17.42 4.92
CA ASN A 318 -12.10 16.81 3.63
C ASN A 318 -10.90 17.54 3.00
N THR A 319 -9.77 16.86 2.87
CA THR A 319 -8.56 17.36 2.19
C THR A 319 -8.77 17.62 0.69
N TYR A 320 -9.83 17.05 0.07
CA TYR A 320 -10.16 17.23 -1.35
C TYR A 320 -10.43 18.69 -1.79
N SER A 321 -10.79 19.58 -0.86
CA SER A 321 -11.07 20.99 -1.18
C SER A 321 -9.83 21.85 -1.50
N GLN A 322 -8.63 21.27 -1.45
CA GLN A 322 -7.35 21.97 -1.59
C GLN A 322 -6.53 21.52 -2.81
N TYR A 323 -7.03 20.55 -3.59
CA TYR A 323 -6.36 20.06 -4.79
C TYR A 323 -6.58 21.02 -5.96
N ILE A 324 -5.49 21.29 -6.69
CA ILE A 324 -5.55 21.91 -8.01
C ILE A 324 -5.37 20.79 -9.01
N SER A 325 -6.46 20.47 -9.72
CA SER A 325 -6.47 19.57 -10.87
C SER A 325 -6.28 20.40 -12.15
N ALA A 326 -5.66 19.82 -13.18
CA ALA A 326 -5.67 20.43 -14.51
C ALA A 326 -7.13 20.62 -14.98
N PRO A 327 -7.48 21.73 -15.66
CA PRO A 327 -8.71 21.75 -16.43
C PRO A 327 -8.62 20.67 -17.52
N ASP A 328 -9.70 19.91 -17.74
CA ASP A 328 -9.79 18.85 -18.76
C ASP A 328 -9.37 19.39 -20.14
N CYS A 329 -8.08 19.29 -20.47
CA CYS A 329 -7.52 19.81 -21.72
C CYS A 329 -7.51 18.74 -22.83
N CYS A 330 -8.32 17.68 -22.68
CA CYS A 330 -8.49 16.59 -23.64
C CYS A 330 -9.96 16.45 -24.07
N THR A 331 -10.58 17.51 -24.60
CA THR A 331 -11.83 17.38 -25.40
C THR A 331 -12.02 18.53 -26.40
N GLN A 332 -10.98 18.93 -27.13
CA GLN A 332 -11.18 19.70 -28.38
C GLN A 332 -10.14 19.34 -29.43
N GLN A 333 -10.25 18.14 -30.03
CA GLN A 333 -9.65 17.85 -31.34
C GLN A 333 -10.37 16.65 -31.98
N SER A 334 -11.59 16.89 -32.48
CA SER A 334 -12.19 16.09 -33.57
C SER A 334 -13.50 16.70 -34.04
N LEU A 335 -13.44 17.88 -34.66
CA LEU A 335 -14.47 18.35 -35.60
C LEU A 335 -13.79 19.25 -36.63
N SER A 336 -13.30 18.62 -37.70
CA SER A 336 -13.09 19.21 -39.02
C SER A 336 -13.31 18.14 -40.07
#